data_AF-L8H398-F1
#
_entry.id   AF-L8H398-F1
#
_cell.length_a   1.000
_cell.length_b   1.000
_cell.length_c   1.000
_cell.angle_alpha   90.00
_cell.angle_beta   90.00
_cell.angle_gamma   90.00
#
_symmetry.space_group_name_H-M   'P 1'
#
loop_
_entity.id
_entity.type
_entity.pdbx_description
1 polymer ?
#
loop_
_entity_poly.entity_id
_entity_poly.type
_entity_poly.pdbx_seq_one_letter_code
_entity_poly.pdbx_strand_id
1 'polypeptide(L)'
;MAGKLAGSNDLERLADLCNRTYKEQAVWFLNAFWDQFQAEAEKLWKHVQLCADLDAQRHAEGTALDELNAHRFLEQIGETLTVVALRERLRKTGAIGQTERPKAVPLTHYILWRYEVDWHVLVNSAGDNSAELNKAQALLDGVTAAFKESEKQAAYARLQEAPFKAAQEEVDAALADVNAQESARDSRTAELQRKSTEGGIVQQNKAKAELAQHLAEDPLPLRKAKITLEAALKRAEKARAPFEAATRAAEAALDDARQKVEEAEAYLEEVKAKPGSPLGAIWWMETELEEQKKYLPSSKGGVAKRG
;
A
#
# COMPACT_ATOMS: atom_id res chain seq x y z
N MET A 1 -12.16 14.28 12.09
CA MET A 1 -11.38 14.38 13.33
C MET A 1 -12.26 14.92 14.44
N ALA A 2 -12.04 14.43 15.65
CA ALA A 2 -12.85 14.69 16.83
C ALA A 2 -12.90 16.19 17.18
N GLY A 3 -13.96 16.89 16.74
CA GLY A 3 -14.31 18.24 17.22
C GLY A 3 -14.72 18.24 18.69
N LYS A 4 -15.05 19.40 19.25
CA LYS A 4 -15.50 19.54 20.65
C LYS A 4 -16.57 18.49 21.02
N LEU A 5 -16.51 17.93 22.23
CA LEU A 5 -17.53 16.99 22.71
C LEU A 5 -18.91 17.67 22.78
N ALA A 6 -19.92 16.97 22.29
CA ALA A 6 -21.31 17.40 22.42
C ALA A 6 -21.83 17.15 23.84
N GLY A 7 -22.66 18.05 24.37
CA GLY A 7 -23.27 17.87 25.70
C GLY A 7 -23.27 19.13 26.56
N SER A 8 -24.37 19.29 27.29
CA SER A 8 -24.60 20.39 28.25
C SER A 8 -23.88 20.16 29.58
N ASN A 9 -23.59 18.91 29.93
CA ASN A 9 -22.91 18.49 31.15
C ASN A 9 -21.86 17.40 30.88
N ASP A 10 -21.07 17.07 31.90
CA ASP A 10 -19.94 16.15 31.76
C ASP A 10 -20.38 14.73 31.38
N LEU A 11 -21.52 14.24 31.90
CA LEU A 11 -22.04 12.92 31.56
C LEU A 11 -22.45 12.84 30.07
N GLU A 12 -23.09 13.88 29.55
CA GLU A 12 -23.43 13.95 28.12
C GLU A 12 -22.18 13.99 27.25
N ARG A 13 -21.12 14.70 27.68
CA ARG A 13 -19.83 14.72 26.98
C ARG A 13 -19.12 13.38 27.03
N LEU A 14 -19.20 12.68 28.16
CA LEU A 14 -18.66 11.32 28.28
C LEU A 14 -19.41 10.36 27.35
N ALA A 15 -20.73 10.47 27.28
CA ALA A 15 -21.55 9.67 26.37
C ALA A 15 -21.22 9.97 24.89
N ASP A 16 -21.00 11.25 24.53
CA ASP A 16 -20.53 11.62 23.19
C ASP A 16 -19.18 10.98 22.88
N LEU A 17 -18.19 11.10 23.80
CA LEU A 17 -16.87 10.49 23.63
C LEU A 17 -16.95 8.98 23.44
N CYS A 18 -17.74 8.28 24.26
CA CYS A 18 -17.96 6.84 24.17
C CYS A 18 -18.66 6.38 22.87
N ASN A 19 -19.32 7.30 22.15
CA ASN A 19 -19.95 7.02 20.85
C ASN A 19 -19.05 7.39 19.65
N ARG A 20 -17.85 7.92 19.89
CA ARG A 20 -16.85 8.13 18.82
C ARG A 20 -16.15 6.83 18.49
N THR A 21 -15.41 6.81 17.38
CA THR A 21 -14.63 5.61 17.00
C THR A 21 -13.58 5.26 18.05
N TYR A 22 -13.12 4.00 18.09
CA TYR A 22 -12.03 3.59 18.98
C TYR A 22 -10.79 4.51 18.86
N LYS A 23 -10.43 4.87 17.62
CA LYS A 23 -9.36 5.84 17.31
C LYS A 23 -9.62 7.18 17.99
N GLU A 24 -10.79 7.77 17.77
CA GLU A 24 -11.12 9.07 18.32
C GLU A 24 -11.16 9.07 19.86
N GLN A 25 -11.60 7.98 20.47
CA GLN A 25 -11.56 7.79 21.93
C GLN A 25 -10.11 7.81 22.46
N ALA A 26 -9.21 7.04 21.84
CA ALA A 26 -7.81 6.97 22.24
C ALA A 26 -7.07 8.29 22.00
N VAL A 27 -7.29 8.92 20.83
CA VAL A 27 -6.70 10.22 20.50
C VAL A 27 -7.17 11.32 21.46
N TRP A 28 -8.45 11.31 21.84
CA TRP A 28 -8.97 12.27 22.81
C TRP A 28 -8.25 12.16 24.16
N PHE A 29 -8.09 10.92 24.66
CA PHE A 29 -7.32 10.66 25.88
C PHE A 29 -5.86 11.11 25.77
N LEU A 30 -5.19 10.76 24.67
CA LEU A 30 -3.79 11.15 24.45
C LEU A 30 -3.62 12.66 24.37
N ASN A 31 -4.55 13.38 23.76
CA ASN A 31 -4.53 14.84 23.76
C ASN A 31 -4.73 15.43 25.15
N ALA A 32 -5.64 14.85 25.94
CA ALA A 32 -5.97 15.33 27.28
C ALA A 32 -4.81 15.13 28.27
N PHE A 33 -4.04 14.05 28.13
CA PHE A 33 -3.06 13.61 29.11
C PHE A 33 -1.69 13.28 28.49
N TRP A 34 -1.31 13.97 27.41
CA TRP A 34 -0.08 13.67 26.66
C TRP A 34 1.17 13.65 27.54
N ASP A 35 1.34 14.68 28.38
CA ASP A 35 2.52 14.82 29.25
C ASP A 35 2.68 13.64 30.22
N GLN A 36 1.58 12.97 30.57
CA GLN A 36 1.56 11.83 31.50
C GLN A 36 1.68 10.49 30.77
N PHE A 37 1.07 10.34 29.60
CA PHE A 37 0.86 9.04 28.95
C PHE A 37 1.38 8.94 27.51
N GLN A 38 2.23 9.85 27.02
CA GLN A 38 2.84 9.74 25.69
C GLN A 38 3.54 8.39 25.44
N ALA A 39 4.14 7.77 26.47
CA ALA A 39 4.80 6.48 26.37
C ALA A 39 3.83 5.32 26.10
N GLU A 40 2.54 5.51 26.37
CA GLU A 40 1.47 4.51 26.18
C GLU A 40 0.80 4.62 24.80
N ALA A 41 1.18 5.62 23.99
CA ALA A 41 0.54 5.87 22.69
C ALA A 41 0.63 4.67 21.74
N GLU A 42 1.81 4.05 21.64
CA GLU A 42 2.04 2.82 20.87
C GLU A 42 1.17 1.64 21.34
N LYS A 43 0.96 1.54 22.66
CA LYS A 43 0.13 0.50 23.24
C LYS A 43 -1.35 0.74 22.93
N LEU A 44 -1.81 1.99 23.06
CA LEU A 44 -3.18 2.39 22.72
C LEU A 44 -3.48 2.24 21.23
N TRP A 45 -2.50 2.51 20.37
CA TRP A 45 -2.58 2.22 18.94
C TRP A 45 -2.91 0.75 18.68
N LYS A 46 -2.15 -0.17 19.27
CA LYS A 46 -2.40 -1.62 19.17
C LYS A 46 -3.74 -2.03 19.75
N HIS A 47 -4.16 -1.40 20.84
CA HIS A 47 -5.48 -1.66 21.42
C HIS A 47 -6.61 -1.23 20.49
N VAL A 48 -6.51 -0.07 19.82
CA VAL A 48 -7.50 0.37 18.83
C VAL A 48 -7.58 -0.60 17.66
N GLN A 49 -6.44 -1.07 17.14
CA GLN A 49 -6.41 -2.09 16.09
C GLN A 49 -7.09 -3.39 16.56
N LEU A 50 -6.78 -3.84 17.77
CA LEU A 50 -7.39 -5.04 18.35
C LEU A 50 -8.91 -4.89 18.54
N CYS A 51 -9.38 -3.73 18.99
CA CYS A 51 -10.81 -3.45 19.06
C CYS A 51 -11.46 -3.49 17.67
N ALA A 52 -10.82 -2.92 16.66
CA ALA A 52 -11.30 -2.97 15.29
C ALA A 52 -11.36 -4.40 14.73
N ASP A 53 -10.38 -5.25 15.05
CA ASP A 53 -10.36 -6.65 14.63
C ASP A 53 -11.44 -7.48 15.32
N LEU A 54 -11.71 -7.21 16.60
CA LEU A 54 -12.74 -7.90 17.39
C LEU A 54 -14.16 -7.41 17.06
N ASP A 55 -14.31 -6.19 16.55
CA ASP A 55 -15.59 -5.64 16.11
C ASP A 55 -15.94 -6.13 14.70
N ALA A 56 -16.56 -7.32 14.63
CA ALA A 56 -16.91 -7.96 13.37
C ALA A 56 -17.97 -7.22 12.53
N GLN A 57 -18.65 -6.20 13.09
CA GLN A 57 -19.71 -5.48 12.39
C GLN A 57 -19.21 -4.16 11.82
N ARG A 58 -18.48 -3.38 12.63
CA ARG A 58 -18.10 -2.01 12.29
C ARG A 58 -16.59 -1.84 12.11
N HIS A 59 -15.80 -2.84 12.50
CA HIS A 59 -14.35 -2.81 12.39
C HIS A 59 -13.76 -1.50 12.95
N ALA A 60 -12.95 -0.79 12.17
CA ALA A 60 -12.34 0.49 12.56
C ALA A 60 -13.35 1.62 12.84
N GLU A 61 -14.58 1.51 12.30
CA GLU A 61 -15.69 2.46 12.54
C GLU A 61 -16.50 2.10 13.80
N GLY A 62 -16.10 1.04 14.52
CA GLY A 62 -16.69 0.65 15.79
C GLY A 62 -16.43 1.66 16.90
N THR A 63 -17.34 1.66 17.88
CA THR A 63 -17.34 2.61 19.00
C THR A 63 -17.27 1.90 20.36
N ALA A 64 -17.73 0.65 20.44
CA ALA A 64 -17.75 -0.13 21.66
C ALA A 64 -17.86 -1.62 21.35
N LEU A 65 -17.14 -2.45 22.10
CA LEU A 65 -17.23 -3.91 21.98
C LEU A 65 -18.41 -4.45 22.78
N ASP A 66 -19.08 -5.50 22.31
CA ASP A 66 -19.99 -6.25 23.16
C ASP A 66 -19.26 -6.93 24.33
N GLU A 67 -19.98 -7.43 25.32
CA GLU A 67 -19.38 -8.01 26.54
C GLU A 67 -18.46 -9.21 26.27
N LEU A 68 -18.76 -10.03 25.26
CA LEU A 68 -17.93 -11.18 24.90
C LEU A 68 -16.62 -10.72 24.27
N ASN A 69 -16.67 -9.80 23.32
CA ASN A 69 -15.50 -9.28 22.64
C ASN A 69 -14.68 -8.35 23.54
N ALA A 70 -15.31 -7.63 24.47
CA ALA A 70 -14.61 -6.87 25.51
C ALA A 70 -13.83 -7.79 26.45
N HIS A 71 -14.38 -8.96 26.81
CA HIS A 71 -13.62 -9.96 27.57
C HIS A 71 -12.42 -10.50 26.78
N ARG A 72 -12.62 -10.85 25.50
CA ARG A 72 -11.53 -11.31 24.61
C ARG A 72 -10.43 -10.26 24.46
N PHE A 73 -10.82 -9.00 24.32
CA PHE A 73 -9.88 -7.88 24.28
C PHE A 73 -8.99 -7.85 25.53
N LEU A 74 -9.58 -7.90 26.73
CA LEU A 74 -8.85 -7.91 28.00
C LEU A 74 -7.90 -9.11 28.13
N GLU A 75 -8.37 -10.30 27.73
CA GLU A 75 -7.55 -11.52 27.72
C GLU A 75 -6.33 -11.39 26.80
N GLN A 76 -6.53 -10.89 25.57
CA GLN A 76 -5.46 -10.76 24.57
C GLN A 76 -4.40 -9.72 24.95
N ILE A 77 -4.78 -8.68 25.69
CA ILE A 77 -3.81 -7.70 26.22
C ILE A 77 -3.20 -8.12 27.57
N GLY A 78 -3.54 -9.32 28.07
CA GLY A 78 -2.98 -9.90 29.29
C GLY A 78 -3.54 -9.32 30.60
N GLU A 79 -4.70 -8.66 30.55
CA GLU A 79 -5.36 -8.07 31.71
C GLU A 79 -6.39 -9.04 32.28
N THR A 80 -6.20 -9.51 33.52
CA THR A 80 -7.05 -10.57 34.13
C THR A 80 -8.37 -10.05 34.71
N LEU A 81 -8.83 -8.87 34.29
CA LEU A 81 -10.03 -8.25 34.85
C LEU A 81 -11.28 -8.66 34.07
N THR A 82 -12.38 -8.93 34.78
CA THR A 82 -13.68 -9.15 34.13
C THR A 82 -14.37 -7.82 33.79
N VAL A 83 -15.20 -7.81 32.75
CA VAL A 83 -16.03 -6.65 32.39
C VAL A 83 -16.90 -6.17 33.57
N VAL A 84 -17.33 -7.09 34.44
CA VAL A 84 -18.08 -6.77 35.66
C VAL A 84 -17.24 -5.92 36.62
N ALA A 85 -16.02 -6.34 36.92
CA ALA A 85 -15.14 -5.62 37.84
C ALA A 85 -14.70 -4.26 37.28
N LEU A 86 -14.53 -4.16 35.95
CA LEU A 86 -14.30 -2.88 35.25
C LEU A 86 -15.49 -1.93 35.46
N ARG A 87 -16.73 -2.39 35.19
CA ARG A 87 -17.95 -1.59 35.38
C ARG A 87 -18.15 -1.16 36.83
N GLU A 88 -17.85 -2.03 37.80
CA GLU A 88 -17.93 -1.69 39.23
C GLU A 88 -16.99 -0.55 39.61
N ARG A 89 -15.76 -0.54 39.08
CA ARG A 89 -14.82 0.57 39.33
C ARG A 89 -15.32 1.88 38.71
N LEU A 90 -15.85 1.85 37.50
CA LEU A 90 -16.41 3.05 36.85
C LEU A 90 -17.67 3.58 37.55
N ARG A 91 -18.49 2.71 38.15
CA ARG A 91 -19.62 3.15 38.99
C ARG A 91 -19.15 3.89 40.23
N LYS A 92 -18.02 3.50 40.83
CA LYS A 92 -17.45 4.18 42.00
C LYS A 92 -16.96 5.59 41.66
N THR A 93 -16.49 5.82 40.43
CA THR A 93 -16.04 7.15 39.97
C THR A 93 -17.20 8.03 39.47
N GLY A 94 -18.40 7.45 39.30
CA GLY A 94 -19.56 8.14 38.75
C GLY A 94 -19.57 8.25 37.22
N ALA A 95 -18.58 7.67 36.53
CA ALA A 95 -18.52 7.65 35.06
C ALA A 95 -19.62 6.80 34.42
N ILE A 96 -20.19 5.86 35.18
CA ILE A 96 -21.34 5.03 34.79
C ILE A 96 -22.39 5.13 35.90
N GLY A 97 -23.67 5.20 35.53
CA GLY A 97 -24.76 5.24 36.50
C GLY A 97 -24.81 3.99 37.40
N GLN A 98 -25.18 4.16 38.67
CA GLN A 98 -25.31 3.07 39.66
C GLN A 98 -26.23 1.93 39.19
N THR A 99 -27.32 2.28 38.50
CA THR A 99 -28.31 1.34 37.95
C THR A 99 -28.04 0.96 36.50
N GLU A 100 -27.01 1.55 35.89
CA GLU A 100 -26.73 1.38 34.48
C GLU A 100 -26.05 0.04 34.20
N ARG A 101 -26.52 -0.61 33.13
CA ARG A 101 -25.98 -1.87 32.63
C ARG A 101 -25.68 -1.74 31.14
N PRO A 102 -24.61 -1.01 30.76
CA PRO A 102 -24.24 -0.85 29.36
C PRO A 102 -24.01 -2.21 28.73
N LYS A 103 -24.62 -2.49 27.58
CA LYS A 103 -24.44 -3.78 26.87
C LYS A 103 -23.15 -3.85 26.07
N ALA A 104 -22.56 -2.68 25.80
CA ALA A 104 -21.28 -2.53 25.12
C ALA A 104 -20.28 -1.82 26.02
N VAL A 105 -18.99 -1.97 25.71
CA VAL A 105 -17.85 -1.43 26.44
C VAL A 105 -17.02 -0.59 25.46
N PRO A 106 -17.18 0.74 25.49
CA PRO A 106 -16.30 1.67 24.78
C PRO A 106 -14.85 1.53 25.24
N LEU A 107 -13.89 1.83 24.36
CA LEU A 107 -12.47 1.84 24.72
C LEU A 107 -12.18 2.87 25.82
N THR A 108 -12.90 3.99 25.86
CA THR A 108 -12.83 4.99 26.93
C THR A 108 -13.05 4.39 28.31
N HIS A 109 -13.97 3.43 28.46
CA HIS A 109 -14.19 2.76 29.76
C HIS A 109 -12.95 1.98 30.23
N TYR A 110 -12.28 1.30 29.30
CA TYR A 110 -11.02 0.64 29.59
C TYR A 110 -9.93 1.64 29.97
N ILE A 111 -9.79 2.73 29.20
CA ILE A 111 -8.80 3.78 29.44
C ILE A 111 -8.97 4.42 30.82
N LEU A 112 -10.19 4.84 31.17
CA LEU A 112 -10.51 5.44 32.47
C LEU A 112 -10.12 4.51 33.63
N TRP A 113 -10.43 3.22 33.49
CA TRP A 113 -10.06 2.23 34.49
C TRP A 113 -8.54 2.00 34.55
N ARG A 114 -7.88 1.79 33.40
CA ARG A 114 -6.50 1.33 33.33
C ARG A 114 -5.48 2.40 33.73
N TYR A 115 -5.77 3.65 33.40
CA TYR A 115 -4.90 4.78 33.69
C TYR A 115 -5.37 5.60 34.90
N GLU A 116 -6.52 5.22 35.50
CA GLU A 116 -7.08 5.81 36.71
C GLU A 116 -7.19 7.34 36.65
N VAL A 117 -7.52 7.87 35.46
CA VAL A 117 -7.68 9.31 35.22
C VAL A 117 -9.08 9.80 35.59
N ASP A 118 -9.19 11.07 35.96
CA ASP A 118 -10.48 11.70 36.22
C ASP A 118 -11.24 11.94 34.90
N TRP A 119 -12.41 11.33 34.81
CA TRP A 119 -13.26 11.42 33.63
C TRP A 119 -13.83 12.83 33.43
N HIS A 120 -14.01 13.62 34.49
CA HIS A 120 -14.43 15.03 34.35
C HIS A 120 -13.35 15.86 33.68
N VAL A 121 -12.08 15.60 34.01
CA VAL A 121 -10.94 16.24 33.34
C VAL A 121 -10.91 15.81 31.87
N LEU A 122 -11.02 14.51 31.61
CA LEU A 122 -11.02 13.96 30.24
C LEU A 122 -12.09 14.59 29.34
N VAL A 123 -13.32 14.77 29.81
CA VAL A 123 -14.40 15.30 28.97
C VAL A 123 -14.40 16.81 28.82
N ASN A 124 -13.65 17.51 29.68
CA ASN A 124 -13.54 18.97 29.65
C ASN A 124 -12.23 19.49 29.04
N SER A 125 -11.24 18.62 28.85
CA SER A 125 -10.04 18.91 28.06
C SER A 125 -10.41 19.03 26.59
N ALA A 126 -10.67 20.25 26.11
CA ALA A 126 -10.97 20.53 24.72
C ALA A 126 -9.72 20.97 23.95
N GLY A 127 -9.48 20.36 22.78
CA GLY A 127 -8.54 20.89 21.79
C GLY A 127 -9.26 21.86 20.85
N ASP A 128 -8.88 23.14 20.86
CA ASP A 128 -9.35 24.16 19.91
C ASP A 128 -8.77 23.96 18.49
N ASN A 129 -7.86 23.00 18.33
CA ASN A 129 -7.08 22.76 17.11
C ASN A 129 -7.84 21.97 16.03
N SER A 130 -9.16 22.14 15.98
CA SER A 130 -10.02 21.38 15.06
C SER A 130 -9.71 21.69 13.59
N ALA A 131 -9.30 22.93 13.28
CA ALA A 131 -8.94 23.34 11.93
C ALA A 131 -7.66 22.65 11.45
N GLU A 132 -6.60 22.67 12.27
CA GLU A 132 -5.32 22.03 11.97
C GLU A 132 -5.47 20.51 11.83
N LEU A 133 -6.22 19.89 12.74
CA LEU A 133 -6.48 18.45 12.67
C LEU A 133 -7.31 18.05 11.47
N ASN A 134 -8.30 18.87 11.07
CA ASN A 134 -9.07 18.61 9.87
C ASN A 134 -8.20 18.73 8.61
N LYS A 135 -7.31 19.73 8.54
CA LYS A 135 -6.38 19.85 7.42
C LYS A 135 -5.37 18.69 7.40
N ALA A 136 -4.81 18.31 8.55
CA ALA A 136 -3.88 17.19 8.64
C ALA A 136 -4.56 15.87 8.22
N GLN A 137 -5.78 15.62 8.68
CA GLN A 137 -6.55 14.46 8.25
C GLN A 137 -6.85 14.49 6.75
N ALA A 138 -7.19 15.65 6.17
CA ALA A 138 -7.41 15.76 4.73
C ALA A 138 -6.14 15.46 3.91
N LEU A 139 -4.96 15.85 4.41
CA LEU A 139 -3.68 15.47 3.82
C LEU A 139 -3.45 13.96 3.90
N LEU A 140 -3.72 13.32 5.04
CA LEU A 140 -3.64 11.86 5.18
C LEU A 140 -4.61 11.11 4.27
N ASP A 141 -5.83 11.60 4.12
CA ASP A 141 -6.82 11.02 3.21
C ASP A 141 -6.32 11.14 1.75
N GLY A 142 -5.69 12.28 1.42
CA GLY A 142 -5.00 12.49 0.15
C GLY A 142 -3.85 11.52 -0.10
N VAL A 143 -3.01 11.28 0.91
CA VAL A 143 -1.92 10.28 0.88
C VAL A 143 -2.51 8.90 0.64
N THR A 144 -3.52 8.51 1.41
CA THR A 144 -4.21 7.21 1.29
C THR A 144 -4.78 7.02 -0.12
N ALA A 145 -5.40 8.05 -0.69
CA ALA A 145 -5.94 8.01 -2.05
C ALA A 145 -4.84 7.87 -3.11
N ALA A 146 -3.72 8.59 -2.95
CA ALA A 146 -2.58 8.49 -3.86
C ALA A 146 -1.93 7.11 -3.83
N PHE A 147 -1.83 6.49 -2.65
CA PHE A 147 -1.39 5.10 -2.52
C PHE A 147 -2.27 4.12 -3.27
N LYS A 148 -3.60 4.20 -3.08
CA LYS A 148 -4.56 3.33 -3.79
C LYS A 148 -4.44 3.49 -5.30
N GLU A 149 -4.28 4.72 -5.80
CA GLU A 149 -4.08 4.95 -7.23
C GLU A 149 -2.72 4.41 -7.70
N SER A 150 -1.66 4.60 -6.93
CA SER A 150 -0.34 4.03 -7.22
C SER A 150 -0.37 2.50 -7.32
N GLU A 151 -1.04 1.82 -6.40
CA GLU A 151 -1.21 0.36 -6.44
C GLU A 151 -1.97 -0.08 -7.68
N LYS A 152 -3.06 0.63 -8.03
CA LYS A 152 -3.85 0.36 -9.22
C LYS A 152 -3.04 0.54 -10.50
N GLN A 153 -2.26 1.61 -10.61
CA GLN A 153 -1.39 1.84 -11.77
C GLN A 153 -0.27 0.81 -11.86
N ALA A 154 0.34 0.44 -10.73
CA ALA A 154 1.34 -0.63 -10.69
C ALA A 154 0.76 -1.99 -11.11
N ALA A 155 -0.47 -2.31 -10.66
CA ALA A 155 -1.17 -3.51 -11.11
C ALA A 155 -1.47 -3.48 -12.61
N TYR A 156 -1.89 -2.34 -13.14
CA TYR A 156 -2.12 -2.17 -14.58
C TYR A 156 -0.84 -2.32 -15.41
N ALA A 157 0.29 -1.75 -14.94
CA ALA A 157 1.59 -1.92 -15.58
C ALA A 157 2.02 -3.39 -15.65
N ARG A 158 1.83 -4.16 -14.57
CA ARG A 158 2.08 -5.61 -14.55
C ARG A 158 1.24 -6.37 -15.56
N LEU A 159 -0.02 -5.96 -15.80
CA LEU A 159 -0.87 -6.56 -16.83
C LEU A 159 -0.35 -6.30 -18.25
N GLN A 160 0.32 -5.16 -18.50
CA GLN A 160 0.92 -4.85 -19.80
C GLN A 160 2.30 -5.49 -20.00
N GLU A 161 2.96 -5.92 -18.93
CA GLU A 161 4.29 -6.54 -18.98
C GLU A 161 4.27 -7.90 -19.71
N ALA A 162 3.28 -8.74 -19.43
CA ALA A 162 3.20 -10.08 -20.03
C ALA A 162 3.03 -10.05 -21.58
N PRO A 163 2.12 -9.24 -22.17
CA PRO A 163 2.04 -9.07 -23.62
C PRO A 163 3.34 -8.54 -24.23
N PHE A 164 4.02 -7.60 -23.57
CA PHE A 164 5.29 -7.05 -24.05
C PHE A 164 6.39 -8.11 -24.06
N LYS A 165 6.53 -8.88 -22.97
CA LYS A 165 7.49 -9.99 -22.89
C LYS A 165 7.22 -11.06 -23.93
N ALA A 166 5.96 -11.49 -24.09
CA ALA A 166 5.60 -12.48 -25.10
C ALA A 166 5.94 -12.00 -26.53
N ALA A 167 5.69 -10.72 -26.83
CA ALA A 167 6.04 -10.15 -28.13
C ALA A 167 7.56 -10.03 -28.33
N GLN A 168 8.33 -9.79 -27.27
CA GLN A 168 9.79 -9.78 -27.32
C GLN A 168 10.35 -11.20 -27.56
N GLU A 169 9.79 -12.22 -26.90
CA GLU A 169 10.14 -13.62 -27.12
C GLU A 169 9.84 -14.06 -28.58
N GLU A 170 8.72 -13.60 -29.17
CA GLU A 170 8.43 -13.83 -30.59
C GLU A 170 9.49 -13.20 -31.52
N VAL A 171 9.96 -11.99 -31.21
CA VAL A 171 11.04 -11.33 -31.97
C VAL A 171 12.32 -12.12 -31.86
N ASP A 172 12.71 -12.54 -30.66
CA ASP A 172 13.93 -13.29 -30.42
C ASP A 172 13.90 -14.64 -31.16
N ALA A 173 12.76 -15.34 -31.14
CA ALA A 173 12.56 -16.59 -31.87
C ALA A 173 12.62 -16.39 -33.40
N ALA A 174 11.97 -15.34 -33.92
CA ALA A 174 11.99 -15.04 -35.35
C ALA A 174 13.39 -14.60 -35.83
N LEU A 175 14.12 -13.86 -35.01
CA LEU A 175 15.50 -13.46 -35.28
C LEU A 175 16.43 -14.68 -35.30
N ALA A 176 16.26 -15.61 -34.36
CA ALA A 176 17.00 -16.87 -34.35
C ALA A 176 16.76 -17.70 -35.62
N ASP A 177 15.51 -17.78 -36.13
CA ASP A 177 15.22 -18.45 -37.40
C ASP A 177 15.89 -17.74 -38.58
N VAL A 178 15.81 -16.41 -38.68
CA VAL A 178 16.53 -15.66 -39.74
C VAL A 178 18.02 -15.98 -39.72
N ASN A 179 18.66 -15.91 -38.55
CA ASN A 179 20.09 -16.22 -38.40
C ASN A 179 20.41 -17.66 -38.79
N ALA A 180 19.54 -18.63 -38.44
CA ALA A 180 19.71 -20.02 -38.83
C ALA A 180 19.59 -20.23 -40.35
N GLN A 181 18.60 -19.58 -40.99
CA GLN A 181 18.44 -19.64 -42.45
C GLN A 181 19.63 -18.98 -43.19
N GLU A 182 20.14 -17.84 -42.69
CA GLU A 182 21.33 -17.18 -43.24
C GLU A 182 22.56 -18.06 -43.10
N SER A 183 22.84 -18.59 -41.90
CA SER A 183 23.96 -19.49 -41.66
C SER A 183 23.89 -20.76 -42.52
N ALA A 184 22.71 -21.33 -42.73
CA ALA A 184 22.52 -22.51 -43.57
C ALA A 184 22.81 -22.22 -45.05
N ARG A 185 22.34 -21.08 -45.56
CA ARG A 185 22.62 -20.64 -46.94
C ARG A 185 24.10 -20.33 -47.13
N ASP A 186 24.73 -19.65 -46.18
CA ASP A 186 26.14 -19.29 -46.23
C ASP A 186 27.02 -20.54 -46.18
N SER A 187 26.70 -21.49 -45.30
CA SER A 187 27.41 -22.78 -45.22
C SER A 187 27.28 -23.57 -46.52
N ARG A 188 26.07 -23.63 -47.12
CA ARG A 188 25.82 -24.28 -48.41
C ARG A 188 26.62 -23.61 -49.54
N THR A 189 26.65 -22.29 -49.54
CA THR A 189 27.39 -21.49 -50.53
C THR A 189 28.89 -21.73 -50.41
N ALA A 190 29.45 -21.68 -49.20
CA ALA A 190 30.87 -21.95 -48.94
C ALA A 190 31.26 -23.39 -49.33
N GLU A 191 30.42 -24.37 -49.01
CA GLU A 191 30.65 -25.77 -49.37
C GLU A 191 30.69 -25.96 -50.89
N LEU A 192 29.72 -25.39 -51.61
CA LEU A 192 29.64 -25.45 -53.08
C LEU A 192 30.79 -24.69 -53.75
N GLN A 193 31.20 -23.53 -53.21
CA GLN A 193 32.37 -22.79 -53.68
C GLN A 193 33.66 -23.61 -53.54
N ARG A 194 33.88 -24.24 -52.39
CA ARG A 194 35.03 -25.14 -52.18
C ARG A 194 35.02 -26.29 -53.18
N LYS A 195 33.91 -27.02 -53.31
CA LYS A 195 33.75 -28.13 -54.27
C LYS A 195 33.87 -27.71 -55.74
N SER A 196 33.68 -26.43 -56.05
CA SER A 196 33.84 -25.87 -57.41
C SER A 196 35.31 -25.69 -57.82
N THR A 197 36.22 -25.69 -56.85
CA THR A 197 37.67 -25.48 -57.06
C THR A 197 38.50 -26.71 -56.71
N GLU A 198 37.95 -27.67 -55.98
CA GLU A 198 38.62 -28.89 -55.52
C GLU A 198 38.02 -30.16 -56.17
N GLY A 199 38.83 -31.20 -56.39
CA GLY A 199 38.39 -32.48 -56.96
C GLY A 199 38.58 -32.64 -58.48
N GLY A 200 37.95 -33.67 -59.06
CA GLY A 200 38.07 -33.96 -60.50
C GLY A 200 37.25 -33.00 -61.38
N ILE A 201 37.66 -32.78 -62.64
CA ILE A 201 37.05 -31.81 -63.59
C ILE A 201 35.51 -31.93 -63.66
N VAL A 202 34.99 -33.17 -63.69
CA VAL A 202 33.54 -33.43 -63.74
C VAL A 202 32.84 -33.00 -62.44
N GLN A 203 33.46 -33.21 -61.28
CA GLN A 203 32.92 -32.81 -59.97
C GLN A 203 32.92 -31.29 -59.82
N GLN A 204 33.99 -30.61 -60.26
CA GLN A 204 34.07 -29.16 -60.26
C GLN A 204 33.00 -28.53 -61.14
N ASN A 205 32.82 -29.03 -62.38
CA ASN A 205 31.81 -28.51 -63.29
C ASN A 205 30.38 -28.72 -62.74
N LYS A 206 30.12 -29.86 -62.10
CA LYS A 206 28.84 -30.12 -61.41
C LYS A 206 28.62 -29.15 -60.24
N ALA A 207 29.63 -28.94 -59.39
CA ALA A 207 29.55 -28.01 -58.28
C ALA A 207 29.40 -26.55 -58.72
N LYS A 208 30.02 -26.13 -59.84
CA LYS A 208 29.82 -24.80 -60.45
C LYS A 208 28.38 -24.62 -60.92
N ALA A 209 27.78 -25.63 -61.54
CA ALA A 209 26.39 -25.60 -61.96
C ALA A 209 25.43 -25.54 -60.74
N GLU A 210 25.67 -26.37 -59.71
CA GLU A 210 24.89 -26.36 -58.47
C GLU A 210 25.03 -25.04 -57.69
N LEU A 211 26.22 -24.44 -57.65
CA LEU A 211 26.46 -23.13 -57.05
C LEU A 211 25.69 -22.02 -57.80
N ALA A 212 25.76 -22.01 -59.13
CA ALA A 212 25.02 -21.06 -59.95
C ALA A 212 23.50 -21.22 -59.74
N GLN A 213 23.01 -22.45 -59.63
CA GLN A 213 21.61 -22.74 -59.33
C GLN A 213 21.23 -22.26 -57.91
N HIS A 214 22.04 -22.53 -56.89
CA HIS A 214 21.78 -22.12 -55.51
C HIS A 214 21.77 -20.58 -55.33
N LEU A 215 22.66 -19.89 -56.05
CA LEU A 215 22.71 -18.42 -56.05
C LEU A 215 21.53 -17.81 -56.82
N ALA A 216 21.08 -18.46 -57.89
CA ALA A 216 19.93 -18.03 -58.68
C ALA A 216 18.57 -18.40 -58.05
N GLU A 217 18.52 -19.42 -57.19
CA GLU A 217 17.33 -19.84 -56.47
C GLU A 217 16.92 -18.78 -55.44
N ASP A 218 15.66 -18.30 -55.53
CA ASP A 218 15.06 -17.41 -54.52
C ASP A 218 15.05 -18.16 -53.18
N PRO A 219 15.73 -17.67 -52.13
CA PRO A 219 15.77 -18.34 -50.84
C PRO A 219 14.43 -18.13 -50.12
N LEU A 220 13.38 -18.79 -50.61
CA LEU A 220 12.04 -18.74 -50.08
C LEU A 220 11.97 -18.98 -48.55
N PRO A 221 12.75 -19.91 -47.96
CA PRO A 221 12.82 -20.06 -46.50
C PRO A 221 13.32 -18.80 -45.79
N LEU A 222 14.41 -18.19 -46.28
CA LEU A 222 14.96 -16.96 -45.69
C LEU A 222 13.99 -15.78 -45.85
N ARG A 223 13.34 -15.65 -47.00
CA ARG A 223 12.34 -14.61 -47.23
C ARG A 223 11.14 -14.77 -46.30
N LYS A 224 10.66 -15.99 -46.09
CA LYS A 224 9.61 -16.29 -45.10
C LYS A 224 10.05 -15.92 -43.68
N ALA A 225 11.25 -16.33 -43.26
CA ALA A 225 11.81 -15.98 -41.96
C ALA A 225 11.87 -14.45 -41.75
N LYS A 226 12.32 -13.70 -42.75
CA LYS A 226 12.38 -12.22 -42.72
C LYS A 226 10.99 -11.58 -42.61
N ILE A 227 9.99 -12.10 -43.33
CA ILE A 227 8.60 -11.62 -43.22
C ILE A 227 8.04 -11.93 -41.82
N THR A 228 8.33 -13.11 -41.26
CA THR A 228 7.94 -13.47 -39.90
C THR A 228 8.58 -12.53 -38.87
N LEU A 229 9.87 -12.22 -39.01
CA LEU A 229 10.56 -11.26 -38.16
C LEU A 229 9.95 -9.86 -38.26
N GLU A 230 9.64 -9.39 -39.47
CA GLU A 230 8.98 -8.09 -39.65
C GLU A 230 7.59 -8.06 -38.96
N ALA A 231 6.84 -9.14 -39.05
CA ALA A 231 5.56 -9.27 -38.35
C ALA A 231 5.73 -9.28 -36.81
N ALA A 232 6.73 -9.99 -36.30
CA ALA A 232 7.06 -10.03 -34.87
C ALA A 232 7.47 -8.65 -34.34
N LEU A 233 8.32 -7.92 -35.08
CA LEU A 233 8.72 -6.56 -34.73
C LEU A 233 7.52 -5.60 -34.65
N LYS A 234 6.57 -5.68 -35.60
CA LYS A 234 5.34 -4.89 -35.56
C LYS A 234 4.47 -5.21 -34.35
N ARG A 235 4.41 -6.48 -33.92
CA ARG A 235 3.69 -6.87 -32.69
C ARG A 235 4.39 -6.35 -31.44
N ALA A 236 5.71 -6.46 -31.36
CA ALA A 236 6.50 -5.94 -30.25
C ALA A 236 6.36 -4.43 -30.13
N GLU A 237 6.43 -3.68 -31.23
CA GLU A 237 6.20 -2.24 -31.24
C GLU A 237 4.79 -1.87 -30.74
N LYS A 238 3.76 -2.61 -31.17
CA LYS A 238 2.38 -2.41 -30.71
C LYS A 238 2.21 -2.71 -29.22
N ALA A 239 2.94 -3.68 -28.67
CA ALA A 239 2.91 -4.03 -27.25
C ALA A 239 3.77 -3.08 -26.39
N ARG A 240 4.79 -2.46 -26.98
CA ARG A 240 5.72 -1.55 -26.30
C ARG A 240 5.04 -0.26 -25.83
N ALA A 241 4.26 0.39 -26.69
CA ALA A 241 3.65 1.68 -26.33
C ALA A 241 2.68 1.59 -25.12
N PRO A 242 1.77 0.60 -25.01
CA PRO A 242 0.95 0.40 -23.83
C PRO A 242 1.77 0.10 -22.56
N PHE A 243 2.81 -0.73 -22.67
CA PHE A 243 3.68 -1.06 -21.55
C PHE A 243 4.46 0.17 -21.04
N GLU A 244 5.07 0.94 -21.93
CA GLU A 244 5.79 2.17 -21.57
C GLU A 244 4.83 3.25 -21.02
N ALA A 245 3.61 3.35 -21.55
CA ALA A 245 2.60 4.27 -21.02
C ALA A 245 2.15 3.86 -19.61
N ALA A 246 1.86 2.58 -19.39
CA ALA A 246 1.46 2.06 -18.09
C ALA A 246 2.58 2.16 -17.04
N THR A 247 3.84 1.90 -17.44
CA THR A 247 5.01 2.06 -16.57
C THR A 247 5.19 3.52 -16.14
N ARG A 248 5.12 4.47 -17.09
CA ARG A 248 5.18 5.91 -16.77
C ARG A 248 4.04 6.37 -15.87
N ALA A 249 2.82 5.86 -16.07
CA ALA A 249 1.68 6.18 -15.21
C ALA A 249 1.88 5.64 -13.78
N ALA A 250 2.43 4.42 -13.64
CA ALA A 250 2.74 3.85 -12.34
C ALA A 250 3.85 4.63 -11.61
N GLU A 251 4.91 5.03 -12.33
CA GLU A 251 5.98 5.88 -11.79
C GLU A 251 5.46 7.26 -11.36
N ALA A 252 4.63 7.90 -12.18
CA ALA A 252 4.03 9.20 -11.86
C ALA A 252 3.12 9.11 -10.62
N ALA A 253 2.32 8.04 -10.50
CA ALA A 253 1.46 7.83 -9.33
C ALA A 253 2.27 7.57 -8.05
N LEU A 254 3.40 6.86 -8.15
CA LEU A 254 4.34 6.69 -7.03
C LEU A 254 4.98 8.02 -6.61
N ASP A 255 5.37 8.86 -7.57
CA ASP A 255 5.95 10.17 -7.27
C ASP A 255 4.92 11.13 -6.65
N ASP A 256 3.67 11.11 -7.10
CA ASP A 256 2.56 11.84 -6.48
C ASP A 256 2.27 11.37 -5.04
N ALA A 257 2.27 10.05 -4.80
CA ALA A 257 2.14 9.50 -3.46
C ALA A 257 3.28 9.96 -2.54
N ARG A 258 4.53 9.96 -3.04
CA ARG A 258 5.69 10.46 -2.27
C ARG A 258 5.53 11.94 -1.93
N GLN A 259 5.15 12.78 -2.88
CA GLN A 259 4.99 14.22 -2.65
C GLN A 259 3.92 14.51 -1.59
N LYS A 260 2.81 13.76 -1.61
CA LYS A 260 1.75 13.90 -0.60
C LYS A 260 2.20 13.45 0.79
N VAL A 261 3.03 12.42 0.88
CA VAL A 261 3.64 12.01 2.15
C VAL A 261 4.53 13.14 2.67
N GLU A 262 5.41 13.69 1.83
CA GLU A 262 6.29 14.81 2.20
C GLU A 262 5.48 16.04 2.67
N GLU A 263 4.38 16.38 1.98
CA GLU A 263 3.48 17.47 2.36
C GLU A 263 2.78 17.21 3.71
N ALA A 264 2.29 15.99 3.92
CA ALA A 264 1.63 15.62 5.17
C ALA A 264 2.62 15.64 6.36
N GLU A 265 3.82 15.09 6.19
CA GLU A 265 4.88 15.11 7.22
C GLU A 265 5.30 16.55 7.56
N ALA A 266 5.54 17.39 6.55
CA ALA A 266 5.90 18.79 6.75
C ALA A 266 4.80 19.55 7.51
N TYR A 267 3.54 19.31 7.17
CA TYR A 267 2.41 19.95 7.86
C TYR A 267 2.27 19.47 9.30
N LEU A 268 2.45 18.17 9.56
CA LEU A 268 2.39 17.62 10.92
C LEU A 268 3.49 18.21 11.81
N GLU A 269 4.72 18.32 11.32
CA GLU A 269 5.83 18.95 12.05
C GLU A 269 5.57 20.45 12.30
N GLU A 270 4.98 21.17 11.35
CA GLU A 270 4.56 22.57 11.55
C GLU A 270 3.51 22.69 12.66
N VAL A 271 2.50 21.80 12.66
CA VAL A 271 1.46 21.80 13.69
C VAL A 271 2.07 21.41 15.02
N LYS A 272 2.96 20.42 15.09
CA LYS A 272 3.62 19.94 16.32
C LYS A 272 4.40 21.03 17.04
N ALA A 273 5.02 21.94 16.29
CA ALA A 273 5.79 23.05 16.84
C ALA A 273 4.94 24.16 17.48
N LYS A 274 3.62 24.19 17.25
CA LYS A 274 2.74 25.24 17.79
C LYS A 274 2.45 25.01 19.29
N PRO A 275 2.35 26.08 20.11
CA PRO A 275 1.90 25.94 21.49
C PRO A 275 0.46 25.44 21.57
N GLY A 276 0.19 24.53 22.50
CA GLY A 276 -1.15 23.96 22.69
C GLY A 276 -1.54 22.92 21.63
N SER A 277 -0.57 22.42 20.85
CA SER A 277 -0.83 21.44 19.80
C SER A 277 -1.40 20.12 20.32
N PRO A 278 -2.27 19.46 19.52
CA PRO A 278 -2.89 18.20 19.88
C PRO A 278 -1.90 17.04 19.66
N LEU A 279 -0.89 16.94 20.53
CA LEU A 279 0.25 16.03 20.35
C LEU A 279 -0.16 14.56 20.21
N GLY A 280 -1.22 14.13 20.90
CA GLY A 280 -1.78 12.79 20.76
C GLY A 280 -2.33 12.51 19.36
N ALA A 281 -3.05 13.46 18.78
CA ALA A 281 -3.54 13.35 17.42
C ALA A 281 -2.42 13.40 16.38
N ILE A 282 -1.43 14.29 16.58
CA ILE A 282 -0.27 14.39 15.69
C ILE A 282 0.51 13.09 15.68
N TRP A 283 0.83 12.55 16.85
CA TRP A 283 1.52 11.25 16.97
C TRP A 283 0.75 10.13 16.25
N TRP A 284 -0.58 10.12 16.37
CA TRP A 284 -1.43 9.14 15.69
C TRP A 284 -1.33 9.24 14.17
N MET A 285 -1.35 10.47 13.65
CA MET A 285 -1.24 10.76 12.23
C MET A 285 0.17 10.42 11.68
N GLU A 286 1.22 10.74 12.44
CA GLU A 286 2.60 10.34 12.12
C GLU A 286 2.73 8.82 12.04
N THR A 287 2.14 8.10 13.00
CA THR A 287 2.11 6.63 13.02
C THR A 287 1.35 6.06 11.81
N GLU A 288 0.22 6.67 11.43
CA GLU A 288 -0.53 6.29 10.22
C GLU A 288 0.31 6.46 8.95
N LEU A 289 1.04 7.58 8.83
CA LEU A 289 1.94 7.81 7.71
C LEU A 289 3.09 6.80 7.69
N GLU A 290 3.70 6.51 8.83
CA GLU A 290 4.77 5.50 8.92
C GLU A 290 4.28 4.12 8.48
N GLU A 291 3.08 3.70 8.87
CA GLU A 291 2.46 2.46 8.40
C GLU A 291 2.24 2.48 6.89
N GLN A 292 1.72 3.58 6.33
CA GLN A 292 1.49 3.73 4.90
C GLN A 292 2.81 3.70 4.10
N LYS A 293 3.88 4.29 4.64
CA LYS A 293 5.22 4.26 4.03
C LYS A 293 5.80 2.86 3.92
N LYS A 294 5.32 1.87 4.69
CA LYS A 294 5.76 0.46 4.54
C LYS A 294 5.35 -0.15 3.19
N TYR A 295 4.39 0.47 2.50
CA TYR A 295 3.93 0.03 1.19
C TYR A 295 4.70 0.70 0.03
N LEU A 296 5.57 1.69 0.31
CA LEU A 296 6.46 2.28 -0.68
C LEU A 296 7.71 1.41 -0.92
N PRO A 297 8.25 1.39 -2.15
CA PRO A 297 9.61 0.91 -2.40
C PRO A 297 10.64 1.72 -1.60
N SER A 298 11.66 1.05 -1.04
CA SER A 298 12.72 1.73 -0.28
C SER A 298 13.47 2.81 -1.09
N SER A 299 13.57 2.64 -2.42
CA SER A 299 14.15 3.62 -3.33
C SER A 299 13.34 4.93 -3.44
N LYS A 300 12.11 4.95 -2.92
CA LYS A 300 11.18 6.07 -2.96
C LYS A 300 10.75 6.54 -1.55
N GLY A 301 11.56 6.25 -0.53
CA GLY A 301 11.31 6.69 0.85
C GLY A 301 10.46 5.72 1.69
N GLY A 302 10.23 4.50 1.19
CA GLY A 302 9.55 3.46 1.97
C GLY A 302 10.37 2.92 3.12
N VAL A 303 9.69 2.63 4.23
CA VAL A 303 10.30 2.08 5.45
C VAL A 303 10.21 0.55 5.40
N ALA A 304 11.28 -0.16 5.73
CA ALA A 304 11.25 -1.61 5.78
C ALA A 304 10.21 -2.07 6.81
N LYS A 305 9.38 -3.07 6.44
CA LYS A 305 8.46 -3.71 7.36
C LYS A 305 9.31 -4.41 8.44
N ARG A 306 9.40 -3.83 9.65
CA ARG A 306 10.01 -4.51 10.79
C ARG A 306 9.20 -5.80 11.00
N GLY A 307 9.89 -6.94 10.87
CA GLY A 307 9.33 -8.27 11.09
C GLY A 307 9.04 -8.54 12.55
#